data_AF-A0A0C9Z2A3-F1
#
_entry.id   AF-A0A0C9Z2A3-F1
#
_cell.length_a   1.000
_cell.length_b   1.000
_cell.length_c   1.000
_cell.angle_alpha   90.00
_cell.angle_beta   90.00
_cell.angle_gamma   90.00
#
_symmetry.space_group_name_H-M   'P 1'
#
loop_
_entity.id
_entity.type
_entity.pdbx_description
1 polymer ?
#
loop_
_entity_poly.entity_id
_entity_poly.type
_entity_poly.pdbx_seq_one_letter_code
_entity_poly.pdbx_strand_id
1 'polypeptide(L)'
;VERSQVALPNPAWVRIKHGKHKGDIGRVLKSVNDVTEVLCPARDFPYSMPRGCRALVERSRLPKNSVSDIILNDEVVGWTYKGASYYKGLLLKKFRREDLELLTSPHADAIQLHLESGWDTTFLKKTIVEFSMQF
;
A
#
# COMPACT_ATOMS: atom_id res chain seq x y z
N VAL A 1 24.82 19.72 5.19
CA VAL A 1 24.51 18.83 4.05
C VAL A 1 23.00 18.88 3.87
N GLU A 2 22.50 19.71 2.95
CA GLU A 2 21.12 19.58 2.49
C GLU A 2 20.99 18.19 1.90
N ARG A 3 20.31 17.29 2.61
CA ARG A 3 19.88 16.02 2.01
C ARG A 3 18.78 16.41 1.05
N SER A 4 19.11 16.64 -0.22
CA SER A 4 18.11 16.70 -1.28
C SER A 4 17.23 15.45 -1.13
N GLN A 5 16.01 15.62 -0.64
CA GLN A 5 15.07 14.53 -0.44
C GLN A 5 14.59 14.08 -1.81
N VAL A 6 15.35 13.14 -2.38
CA VAL A 6 15.04 12.54 -3.68
C VAL A 6 13.70 11.81 -3.55
N ALA A 7 12.76 12.20 -4.42
CA ALA A 7 11.46 11.55 -4.54
C ALA A 7 11.65 10.05 -4.77
N LEU A 8 10.82 9.23 -4.13
CA LEU A 8 10.89 7.79 -4.33
C LEU A 8 10.39 7.42 -5.73
N PRO A 9 11.00 6.41 -6.39
CA PRO A 9 10.50 5.89 -7.64
C PRO A 9 9.06 5.39 -7.50
N ASN A 10 8.32 5.44 -8.60
CA ASN A 10 6.96 4.92 -8.69
C ASN A 10 6.85 4.02 -9.94
N PRO A 11 6.59 2.71 -9.79
CA PRO A 11 6.42 1.99 -8.54
C PRO A 11 7.75 1.71 -7.81
N ALA A 12 7.69 1.56 -6.49
CA ALA A 12 8.79 1.06 -5.65
C ALA A 12 8.25 0.38 -4.40
N TRP A 13 9.05 -0.53 -3.82
CA TRP A 13 8.76 -1.10 -2.50
C TRP A 13 9.41 -0.29 -1.39
N VAL A 14 8.67 -0.09 -0.31
CA VAL A 14 9.20 0.55 0.90
C VAL A 14 8.83 -0.22 2.15
N ARG A 15 9.74 -0.24 3.13
CA ARG A 15 9.43 -0.62 4.50
C ARG A 15 9.11 0.62 5.30
N ILE A 16 8.02 0.57 6.05
CA ILE A 16 7.60 1.64 6.95
C ILE A 16 8.34 1.51 8.28
N LYS A 17 9.02 2.57 8.74
CA LYS A 17 9.88 2.53 9.93
C LYS A 17 9.19 2.91 11.23
N HIS A 18 8.07 3.64 11.17
CA HIS A 18 7.43 4.25 12.33
C HIS A 18 5.90 4.04 12.37
N GLY A 19 5.34 4.24 13.57
CA GLY A 19 3.89 4.18 13.81
C GLY A 19 3.30 2.78 13.70
N LYS A 20 1.98 2.73 13.51
CA LYS A 20 1.19 1.48 13.55
C LYS A 20 1.51 0.51 12.41
N HIS A 21 2.04 1.02 11.30
CA HIS A 21 2.45 0.23 10.15
C HIS A 21 3.94 -0.13 10.17
N LYS A 22 4.65 0.11 11.29
CA LYS A 22 6.08 -0.22 11.38
C LYS A 22 6.32 -1.69 10.99
N GLY A 23 7.28 -1.89 10.10
CA GLY A 23 7.66 -3.18 9.55
C GLY A 23 6.81 -3.64 8.35
N ASP A 24 5.68 -3.00 8.07
CA ASP A 24 4.89 -3.32 6.88
C ASP A 24 5.63 -2.89 5.62
N ILE A 25 5.44 -3.69 4.56
CA ILE A 25 5.91 -3.38 3.22
C ILE A 25 4.76 -2.76 2.43
N GLY A 26 5.03 -1.62 1.82
CA GLY A 26 4.08 -0.89 1.01
C GLY A 26 4.63 -0.56 -0.37
N ARG A 27 3.73 -0.37 -1.32
CA ARG A 27 4.05 0.04 -2.69
C ARG A 27 3.87 1.55 -2.79
N VAL A 28 4.89 2.26 -3.27
CA VAL A 28 4.79 3.68 -3.59
C VAL A 28 3.83 3.87 -4.75
N LEU A 29 2.83 4.75 -4.59
CA LEU A 29 1.90 5.15 -5.65
C LEU A 29 2.22 6.56 -6.17
N LYS A 30 2.74 7.43 -5.31
CA LYS A 30 3.15 8.79 -5.65
C LYS A 30 4.14 9.31 -4.62
N SER A 31 5.16 10.05 -5.04
CA SER A 31 6.08 10.75 -4.14
C SER A 31 6.22 12.19 -4.63
N VAL A 32 5.89 13.16 -3.79
CA VAL A 32 6.04 14.59 -4.08
C VAL A 32 6.68 15.25 -2.88
N ASN A 33 7.86 15.84 -3.08
CA ASN A 33 8.66 16.43 -2.02
C ASN A 33 8.86 15.40 -0.89
N ASP A 34 8.54 15.79 0.35
CA ASP A 34 8.73 14.97 1.54
C ASP A 34 7.59 14.02 1.85
N VAL A 35 6.53 14.02 1.04
CA VAL A 35 5.35 13.20 1.26
C VAL A 35 5.27 12.11 0.19
N THR A 36 5.21 10.87 0.65
CA THR A 36 5.04 9.69 -0.19
C THR A 36 3.71 9.02 0.13
N GLU A 37 2.89 8.83 -0.90
CA GLU A 37 1.67 8.03 -0.87
C GLU A 37 2.03 6.56 -1.11
N VAL A 38 1.74 5.73 -0.11
CA VAL A 38 2.08 4.32 -0.06
C VAL A 38 0.81 3.51 0.10
N LEU A 39 0.60 2.54 -0.79
CA LEU A 39 -0.38 1.48 -0.59
C LEU A 39 0.20 0.48 0.40
N CYS A 40 -0.53 0.16 1.46
CA CYS A 40 -0.09 -0.76 2.51
C CYS A 40 -1.27 -1.54 3.10
N PRO A 41 -1.02 -2.65 3.81
CA PRO A 41 -2.05 -3.36 4.55
C PRO A 41 -2.77 -2.45 5.56
N ALA A 42 -4.10 -2.58 5.64
CA ALA A 42 -4.86 -1.91 6.69
C ALA A 42 -4.55 -2.51 8.07
N ARG A 43 -4.34 -1.64 9.06
CA ARG A 43 -4.18 -2.01 10.48
C ARG A 43 -5.34 -1.55 11.35
N ASP A 44 -6.13 -0.63 10.81
CA ASP A 44 -7.38 -0.12 11.37
C ASP A 44 -8.48 -0.46 10.39
N PHE A 45 -9.28 -1.44 10.75
CA PHE A 45 -10.43 -1.81 9.95
C PHE A 45 -11.60 -0.88 10.29
N PRO A 46 -12.36 -0.42 9.28
CA PRO A 46 -13.56 0.40 9.50
C PRO A 46 -14.72 -0.37 10.15
N TYR A 47 -14.50 -1.65 10.48
CA TYR A 47 -15.42 -2.58 11.10
C TYR A 47 -14.66 -3.49 12.06
N SER A 48 -15.37 -4.16 12.98
CA SER A 48 -14.77 -5.06 13.96
C SER A 48 -14.01 -6.21 13.29
N MET A 49 -12.76 -6.41 13.72
CA MET A 49 -11.89 -7.51 13.31
C MET A 49 -11.20 -8.10 14.54
N PRO A 50 -10.91 -9.42 14.55
CA PRO A 50 -10.08 -10.02 15.57
C PRO A 50 -8.73 -9.29 15.70
N ARG A 51 -8.23 -9.14 16.93
CA ARG A 51 -6.95 -8.49 17.17
C ARG A 51 -5.83 -9.22 16.44
N GLY A 52 -4.94 -8.46 15.80
CA GLY A 52 -3.80 -8.99 15.05
C GLY A 52 -4.13 -9.50 13.66
N CYS A 53 -5.41 -9.50 13.24
CA CYS A 53 -5.78 -9.91 11.89
C CYS A 53 -5.18 -8.96 10.84
N ARG A 54 -4.69 -9.55 9.76
CA ARG A 54 -4.20 -8.85 8.57
C ARG A 54 -5.01 -9.37 7.40
N ALA A 55 -5.73 -8.48 6.74
CA ALA A 55 -6.63 -8.81 5.64
C ALA A 55 -6.80 -7.58 4.76
N LEU A 56 -7.33 -7.80 3.56
CA LEU A 56 -7.82 -6.72 2.72
C LEU A 56 -9.11 -6.15 3.30
N VAL A 57 -9.29 -4.84 3.14
CA VAL A 57 -10.56 -4.23 3.50
C VAL A 57 -11.62 -4.63 2.48
N GLU A 58 -12.75 -5.14 2.97
CA GLU A 58 -13.86 -5.60 2.15
C GLU A 58 -14.91 -4.50 2.03
N ARG A 59 -15.16 -4.04 0.80
CA ARG A 59 -16.19 -3.03 0.51
C ARG A 59 -17.58 -3.49 0.95
N SER A 60 -17.91 -4.78 0.84
CA SER A 60 -19.21 -5.36 1.21
C SER A 60 -19.57 -5.19 2.69
N ARG A 61 -18.56 -5.01 3.55
CA ARG A 61 -18.73 -4.81 4.99
C ARG A 61 -18.94 -3.35 5.37
N LEU A 62 -18.92 -2.44 4.40
CA LEU A 62 -19.12 -1.00 4.61
C LEU A 62 -20.58 -0.60 4.34
N PRO A 63 -21.10 0.42 5.06
CA PRO A 63 -22.39 1.01 4.73
C PRO A 63 -22.35 1.62 3.32
N LYS A 64 -23.19 1.12 2.40
CA LYS A 64 -23.18 1.52 0.98
C LYS A 64 -23.26 3.03 0.76
N ASN A 65 -24.07 3.73 1.56
CA ASN A 65 -24.35 5.16 1.42
C ASN A 65 -23.20 6.07 1.87
N SER A 66 -22.08 5.50 2.34
CA SER A 66 -20.94 6.24 2.87
C SER A 66 -19.63 5.96 2.12
N VAL A 67 -19.72 5.23 1.01
CA VAL A 67 -18.58 4.83 0.19
C VAL A 67 -18.64 5.57 -1.15
N SER A 68 -17.52 6.14 -1.58
CA SER A 68 -17.40 6.76 -2.90
C SER A 68 -16.36 6.02 -3.73
N ASP A 69 -16.64 5.79 -5.01
CA ASP A 69 -15.73 5.01 -5.86
C ASP A 69 -14.55 5.86 -6.32
N ILE A 70 -13.38 5.22 -6.39
CA ILE A 70 -12.19 5.78 -7.02
C ILE A 70 -12.14 5.20 -8.43
N ILE A 71 -12.30 6.07 -9.42
CA ILE A 71 -12.34 5.70 -10.83
C ILE A 71 -11.02 6.12 -11.48
N LEU A 72 -10.42 5.20 -12.24
CA LEU A 72 -9.24 5.45 -13.06
C LEU A 72 -9.47 4.76 -14.41
N ASN A 73 -9.36 5.51 -15.50
CA ASN A 73 -9.63 5.01 -16.86
C ASN A 73 -10.99 4.28 -16.98
N ASP A 74 -12.05 4.91 -16.45
CA ASP A 74 -13.42 4.36 -16.40
C ASP A 74 -13.62 3.06 -15.62
N GLU A 75 -12.58 2.59 -14.90
CA GLU A 75 -12.66 1.42 -14.02
C GLU A 75 -12.65 1.81 -12.55
N VAL A 76 -13.48 1.12 -11.75
CA VAL A 76 -13.45 1.24 -10.28
C VAL A 76 -12.22 0.51 -9.74
N VAL A 77 -11.20 1.29 -9.40
CA VAL A 77 -9.91 0.81 -8.88
C VAL A 77 -9.88 0.73 -7.35
N GLY A 78 -10.79 1.43 -6.69
CA GLY A 78 -10.84 1.52 -5.25
C GLY A 78 -12.08 2.27 -4.76
N TRP A 79 -12.06 2.63 -3.49
CA TRP A 79 -13.13 3.39 -2.86
C TRP A 79 -12.60 4.22 -1.69
N THR A 80 -13.33 5.26 -1.33
CA THR A 80 -13.08 6.07 -0.14
C THR A 80 -14.17 5.82 0.90
N TYR A 81 -13.78 5.82 2.17
CA TYR A 81 -14.69 5.71 3.31
C TYR A 81 -14.11 6.49 4.48
N LYS A 82 -14.91 7.42 5.05
CA LYS A 82 -14.49 8.29 6.17
C LYS A 82 -13.13 8.97 5.96
N GLY A 83 -12.85 9.42 4.73
CA GLY A 83 -11.61 10.11 4.37
C GLY A 83 -10.39 9.19 4.16
N ALA A 84 -10.51 7.89 4.36
CA ALA A 84 -9.50 6.91 3.99
C ALA A 84 -9.78 6.36 2.59
N SER A 85 -8.72 6.20 1.78
CA SER A 85 -8.80 5.63 0.43
C SER A 85 -8.27 4.21 0.43
N TYR A 86 -9.01 3.30 -0.19
CA TYR A 86 -8.68 1.88 -0.30
C TYR A 86 -8.64 1.46 -1.77
N TYR A 87 -7.51 0.89 -2.22
CA TYR A 87 -7.33 0.39 -3.59
C TYR A 87 -7.29 -1.13 -3.54
N LYS A 88 -8.30 -1.79 -4.14
CA LYS A 88 -8.50 -3.24 -4.02
C LYS A 88 -8.33 -3.77 -2.58
N GLY A 89 -8.80 -3.01 -1.59
CA GLY A 89 -8.72 -3.34 -0.16
C GLY A 89 -7.42 -2.98 0.56
N LEU A 90 -6.37 -2.53 -0.15
CA LEU A 90 -5.17 -1.94 0.45
C LEU A 90 -5.41 -0.49 0.84
N LEU A 91 -4.86 -0.04 1.96
CA LEU A 91 -4.98 1.34 2.42
C LEU A 91 -3.94 2.24 1.73
N LEU A 92 -4.39 3.35 1.14
CA LEU A 92 -3.51 4.44 0.72
C LEU A 92 -3.20 5.34 1.91
N LYS A 93 -1.94 5.46 2.28
CA LYS A 93 -1.49 6.28 3.41
C LYS A 93 -0.32 7.16 3.02
N LYS A 94 -0.33 8.39 3.54
CA LYS A 94 0.76 9.35 3.38
C LYS A 94 1.79 9.16 4.48
N PHE A 95 3.05 9.07 4.09
CA PHE A 95 4.19 8.99 4.99
C PHE A 95 5.20 10.08 4.65
N ARG A 96 5.99 10.50 5.64
CA ARG A 96 7.17 11.30 5.34
C ARG A 96 8.23 10.42 4.70
N ARG A 97 9.00 10.97 3.77
CA ARG A 97 10.10 10.25 3.10
C ARG A 97 11.09 9.64 4.11
N GLU A 98 11.36 10.35 5.20
CA GLU A 98 12.25 9.93 6.28
C GLU A 98 11.73 8.72 7.07
N ASP A 99 10.42 8.44 7.01
CA ASP A 99 9.79 7.28 7.67
C ASP A 99 9.82 6.01 6.81
N LEU A 100 10.40 6.10 5.61
CA LEU A 100 10.43 5.03 4.63
C LEU A 100 11.85 4.57 4.31
N GLU A 101 12.02 3.25 4.23
CA GLU A 101 13.22 2.58 3.74
C GLU A 101 12.90 1.97 2.37
N LEU A 102 13.68 2.27 1.33
CA LEU A 102 13.50 1.70 0.00
C LEU A 102 13.94 0.23 0.01
N LEU A 103 13.15 -0.65 -0.60
CA LEU A 103 13.45 -2.07 -0.78
C LEU A 103 13.52 -2.40 -2.27
N THR A 104 14.47 -3.26 -2.65
CA THR A 104 14.62 -3.71 -4.04
C THR A 104 13.68 -4.88 -4.35
N SER A 105 13.73 -5.95 -3.56
CA SER A 105 12.96 -7.17 -3.82
C SER A 105 12.51 -7.79 -2.50
N PRO A 106 11.31 -7.44 -2.00
CA PRO A 106 10.75 -8.07 -0.81
C PRO A 106 10.34 -9.53 -1.08
N HIS A 107 10.40 -10.37 -0.05
CA HIS A 107 9.89 -11.74 -0.08
C HIS A 107 8.38 -11.76 -0.33
N ALA A 108 7.88 -12.76 -1.06
CA ALA A 108 6.46 -12.91 -1.41
C ALA A 108 5.53 -12.87 -0.18
N ASP A 109 5.85 -13.63 0.88
CA ASP A 109 5.10 -13.63 2.14
C ASP A 109 4.97 -12.23 2.77
N ALA A 110 6.00 -11.39 2.65
CA ALA A 110 5.98 -10.04 3.22
C ALA A 110 5.08 -9.08 2.44
N ILE A 111 4.77 -9.41 1.18
CA ILE A 111 3.85 -8.67 0.31
C ILE A 111 2.59 -9.47 -0.03
N GLN A 112 2.26 -10.53 0.72
CA GLN A 112 1.16 -11.44 0.41
C GLN A 112 -0.17 -10.71 0.20
N LEU A 113 -0.49 -9.73 1.04
CA LEU A 113 -1.72 -8.95 0.88
C LEU A 113 -1.73 -8.09 -0.40
N HIS A 114 -0.57 -7.65 -0.90
CA HIS A 114 -0.49 -6.99 -2.21
C HIS A 114 -0.73 -7.99 -3.34
N LEU A 115 -0.26 -9.23 -3.20
CA LEU A 115 -0.54 -10.30 -4.16
C LEU A 115 -2.04 -10.62 -4.20
N GLU A 116 -2.65 -10.80 -3.03
CA GLU A 116 -4.07 -11.11 -2.89
C GLU A 116 -4.98 -9.97 -3.39
N SER A 117 -4.54 -8.71 -3.29
CA SER A 117 -5.34 -7.58 -3.76
C SER A 117 -5.45 -7.52 -5.29
N GLY A 118 -4.56 -8.21 -6.01
CA GLY A 118 -4.48 -8.15 -7.46
C GLY A 118 -4.20 -6.74 -8.01
N TRP A 119 -3.66 -5.84 -7.17
CA TRP A 119 -3.34 -4.48 -7.58
C TRP A 119 -2.00 -4.45 -8.29
N ASP A 120 -1.96 -3.92 -9.52
CA ASP A 120 -0.73 -3.81 -10.32
C ASP A 120 0.01 -5.16 -10.43
N THR A 121 -0.67 -6.13 -11.04
CA THR A 121 -0.15 -7.49 -11.24
C THR A 121 1.17 -7.53 -12.00
N THR A 122 1.43 -6.53 -12.85
CA THR A 122 2.69 -6.46 -13.62
C THR A 122 3.88 -6.18 -12.70
N PHE A 123 3.77 -5.20 -11.81
CA PHE A 123 4.81 -4.91 -10.83
C PHE A 123 5.02 -6.06 -9.84
N LEU A 124 3.93 -6.71 -9.40
CA LEU A 124 4.01 -7.87 -8.50
C LEU A 124 4.72 -9.05 -9.14
N LYS A 125 4.38 -9.40 -10.39
CA LYS A 125 5.06 -10.47 -11.15
C LYS A 125 6.55 -10.19 -11.28
N LYS A 126 6.93 -8.95 -11.62
CA LYS A 126 8.33 -8.53 -11.70
C LYS A 126 9.05 -8.72 -10.35
N THR A 127 8.40 -8.34 -9.26
CA THR A 127 8.96 -8.50 -7.91
C THR A 127 9.25 -9.96 -7.56
N ILE A 128 8.32 -10.88 -7.87
CA ILE A 128 8.50 -12.31 -7.60
C ILE A 128 9.66 -12.88 -8.40
N VAL A 129 9.77 -12.52 -9.68
CA VAL A 129 10.90 -12.94 -10.54
C VAL A 129 12.22 -12.39 -10.00
N GLU A 130 12.28 -11.09 -9.70
CA GLU A 130 13.50 -10.45 -9.17
C GLU A 130 13.95 -11.07 -7.85
N PHE A 131 13.02 -11.40 -6.95
CA PHE A 131 13.34 -12.10 -5.71
C PHE A 131 13.88 -13.53 -5.98
N SER A 132 13.27 -14.25 -6.93
CA SER A 132 13.66 -15.63 -7.27
C SER A 132 15.05 -15.71 -7.91
N MET A 133 15.49 -14.65 -8.60
CA MET A 133 16.83 -14.57 -9.21
C MET A 133 17.96 -14.24 -8.21
N GLN A 134 17.64 -14.03 -6.92
CA GLN A 134 18.65 -13.76 -5.89
C GLN A 134 19.26 -15.04 -5.28
N PHE A 135 18.69 -16.20 -5.60
CA PHE A 135 19.09 -17.53 -5.11
C PHE A 135 19.41 -18.44 -6.30
#